data_AF-A0A350RIC1-F1
#
_entry.id   AF-A0A350RIC1-F1
#
_cell.length_a   1.000
_cell.length_b   1.000
_cell.length_c   1.000
_cell.angle_alpha   90.00
_cell.angle_beta   90.00
_cell.angle_gamma   90.00
#
_symmetry.space_group_name_H-M   'P 1'
#
loop_
_entity.id
_entity.type
_entity.pdbx_description
1 polymer ?
#
loop_
_entity_poly.entity_id
_entity_poly.type
_entity_poly.pdbx_seq_one_letter_code
_entity_poly.pdbx_strand_id
1 'polypeptide(L)'
;MSIITSDDLYKRCLVDSEFQMASRYWTGGLRIEIGEALLGLSVEDGDLQAGVPEPGPGVVTISGPAAIWDKVRSDNPPRFLNDINIATGKGGLSRGGDRLIWWQYLPAIQRIVELMRVSGPQVSIEVSEGHGHGSFDSPVGRYLRLNLAGDEHRIYVEESGSGIPLLLQHTAGSHGVQWRHLFESPEITDNFRLIAYDLPFHGKSVPPVGRDWWAEEY
;
A
#
# COMPACT_ATOMS: atom_id res chain seq x y z
N MET A 1 -17.90 -10.74 -18.46
CA MET A 1 -17.45 -9.34 -18.51
C MET A 1 -17.08 -9.02 -19.95
N SER A 2 -17.43 -7.84 -20.46
CA SER A 2 -16.97 -7.41 -21.79
C SER A 2 -15.44 -7.38 -21.81
N ILE A 3 -14.84 -7.92 -22.86
CA ILE A 3 -13.38 -7.92 -23.03
C ILE A 3 -12.97 -6.50 -23.39
N ILE A 4 -12.19 -5.84 -22.53
CA ILE A 4 -11.61 -4.51 -22.82
C ILE A 4 -10.68 -4.62 -24.03
N THR A 5 -10.84 -3.73 -25.01
CA THR A 5 -9.99 -3.66 -26.21
C THR A 5 -8.86 -2.64 -26.02
N SER A 6 -7.84 -2.67 -26.89
CA SER A 6 -6.81 -1.62 -26.91
C SER A 6 -7.38 -0.22 -27.17
N ASP A 7 -8.46 -0.11 -27.96
CA ASP A 7 -9.13 1.16 -28.22
C ASP A 7 -9.86 1.69 -26.97
N ASP A 8 -10.53 0.81 -26.22
CA ASP A 8 -11.12 1.16 -24.92
C ASP A 8 -10.06 1.64 -23.94
N LEU A 9 -8.93 0.93 -23.87
CA LEU A 9 -7.83 1.26 -22.96
C LEU A 9 -7.18 2.60 -23.33
N TYR A 10 -6.92 2.82 -24.62
CA TYR A 10 -6.44 4.09 -25.16
C TYR A 10 -7.38 5.24 -24.78
N LYS A 11 -8.69 5.11 -25.03
CA LYS A 11 -9.67 6.15 -24.69
C LYS A 11 -9.72 6.46 -23.20
N ARG A 12 -9.62 5.45 -22.33
CA ARG A 12 -9.56 5.64 -20.87
C ARG A 12 -8.30 6.40 -20.47
N CYS A 13 -7.15 6.01 -21.01
CA CYS A 13 -5.87 6.67 -20.75
C CYS A 13 -5.84 8.12 -21.28
N LEU A 14 -6.48 8.38 -22.42
CA LEU A 14 -6.53 9.70 -23.04
C LEU A 14 -7.28 10.74 -22.20
N VAL A 15 -8.20 10.32 -21.34
CA VAL A 15 -8.98 11.23 -20.46
C VAL A 15 -8.57 11.15 -19.00
N ASP A 16 -7.55 10.34 -18.66
CA ASP A 16 -7.07 10.17 -17.29
C ASP A 16 -5.83 11.03 -17.02
N SER A 17 -6.00 12.09 -16.21
CA SER A 17 -4.93 13.07 -15.95
C SER A 17 -3.74 12.46 -15.19
N GLU A 18 -3.98 11.47 -14.33
CA GLU A 18 -2.93 10.77 -13.58
C GLU A 18 -2.04 9.94 -14.52
N PHE A 19 -2.65 9.20 -15.44
CA PHE A 19 -1.91 8.46 -16.47
C PHE A 19 -1.11 9.41 -17.36
N GLN A 20 -1.72 10.47 -17.89
CA GLN A 20 -1.04 11.46 -18.73
C GLN A 20 0.15 12.12 -18.01
N MET A 21 0.02 12.38 -16.72
CA MET A 21 1.12 12.91 -15.91
C MET A 21 2.24 11.88 -15.75
N ALA A 22 1.88 10.63 -15.47
CA ALA A 22 2.84 9.56 -15.20
C ALA A 22 3.55 9.05 -16.48
N SER A 23 2.94 9.22 -17.65
CA SER A 23 3.50 8.77 -18.94
C SER A 23 4.35 9.81 -19.66
N ARG A 24 4.57 11.01 -19.07
CA ARG A 24 5.34 12.08 -19.73
C ARG A 24 6.73 11.60 -20.13
N TYR A 25 7.17 12.02 -21.31
CA TYR A 25 8.48 11.66 -21.88
C TYR A 25 8.67 10.17 -22.19
N TRP A 26 7.63 9.34 -22.01
CA TRP A 26 7.74 7.92 -22.34
C TRP A 26 7.73 7.75 -23.85
N THR A 27 8.76 7.11 -24.40
CA THR A 27 8.75 6.59 -25.76
C THR A 27 8.85 5.06 -25.71
N GLY A 28 7.84 4.37 -26.24
CA GLY A 28 7.72 2.91 -26.22
C GLY A 28 6.28 2.48 -25.91
N GLY A 29 5.92 2.39 -24.63
CA GLY A 29 4.56 2.08 -24.19
C GLY A 29 4.40 0.69 -23.55
N LEU A 30 3.15 0.24 -23.41
CA LEU A 30 2.81 -0.97 -22.68
C LEU A 30 2.20 -2.04 -23.59
N ARG A 31 2.73 -3.25 -23.49
CA ARG A 31 2.21 -4.47 -24.06
C ARG A 31 1.68 -5.39 -22.95
N ILE A 32 0.45 -5.88 -23.10
CA ILE A 32 -0.23 -6.73 -22.12
C ILE A 32 -0.68 -8.02 -22.79
N GLU A 33 -0.19 -9.15 -22.30
CA GLU A 33 -0.51 -10.49 -22.79
C GLU A 33 -1.36 -11.23 -21.75
N ILE A 34 -2.62 -11.46 -22.09
CA ILE A 34 -3.64 -12.11 -21.25
C ILE A 34 -4.00 -13.47 -21.85
N GLY A 35 -3.26 -14.51 -21.47
CA GLY A 35 -3.38 -15.80 -22.17
C GLY A 35 -3.04 -15.63 -23.65
N GLU A 36 -4.03 -15.83 -24.53
CA GLU A 36 -3.89 -15.63 -25.98
C GLU A 36 -4.26 -14.20 -26.44
N ALA A 37 -4.88 -13.40 -25.58
CA ALA A 37 -5.28 -12.04 -25.92
C ALA A 37 -4.11 -11.07 -25.77
N LEU A 38 -4.04 -10.09 -26.68
CA LEU A 38 -3.01 -9.06 -26.70
C LEU A 38 -3.68 -7.68 -26.72
N LEU A 39 -3.27 -6.82 -25.80
CA LEU A 39 -3.73 -5.43 -25.72
C LEU A 39 -2.61 -4.51 -25.22
N GLY A 40 -2.81 -3.20 -25.33
CA GLY A 40 -1.80 -2.22 -24.97
C GLY A 40 -2.00 -0.90 -25.68
N LEU A 41 -1.07 0.01 -25.44
CA LEU A 41 -1.00 1.31 -26.12
C LEU A 41 0.45 1.72 -26.27
N SER A 42 0.71 2.51 -27.31
CA SER A 42 2.03 3.07 -27.58
C SER A 42 2.10 4.50 -27.05
N VAL A 43 3.30 4.94 -26.69
CA VAL A 43 3.56 6.32 -26.23
C VAL A 43 4.79 6.84 -26.94
N GLU A 44 4.73 8.08 -27.44
CA GLU A 44 5.84 8.77 -28.10
C GLU A 44 6.05 10.14 -27.44
N ASP A 45 7.17 10.31 -26.74
CA ASP A 45 7.46 11.50 -25.91
C ASP A 45 6.32 11.92 -24.95
N GLY A 46 5.54 10.95 -24.47
CA GLY A 46 4.35 11.18 -23.64
C GLY A 46 3.03 11.33 -24.40
N ASP A 47 3.06 11.47 -25.72
CA ASP A 47 1.86 11.48 -26.56
C ASP A 47 1.34 10.06 -26.79
N LEU A 48 0.05 9.85 -26.53
CA LEU A 48 -0.57 8.53 -26.60
C LEU A 48 -0.95 8.16 -28.02
N GLN A 49 -0.68 6.92 -28.39
CA GLN A 49 -1.07 6.34 -29.67
C GLN A 49 -1.83 5.03 -29.43
N ALA A 50 -2.96 4.87 -30.12
CA ALA A 50 -3.73 3.64 -30.08
C ALA A 50 -2.96 2.50 -30.77
N GLY A 51 -2.96 1.32 -30.14
CA GLY A 51 -2.33 0.12 -30.70
C GLY A 51 -1.19 -0.42 -29.84
N VAL A 52 -0.97 -1.72 -29.95
CA VAL A 52 0.00 -2.43 -29.12
C VAL A 52 1.41 -2.25 -29.70
N PRO A 53 2.40 -1.77 -28.94
CA PRO A 53 3.76 -1.64 -29.45
C PRO A 53 4.40 -3.02 -29.65
N GLU A 54 5.27 -3.09 -30.66
CA GLU A 54 6.17 -4.24 -30.83
C GLU A 54 7.21 -4.27 -29.70
N PRO A 55 7.70 -5.46 -29.29
CA PRO A 55 8.77 -5.54 -28.29
C PRO A 55 10.01 -4.76 -28.74
N GLY A 56 10.54 -3.91 -27.86
CA GLY A 56 11.69 -3.08 -28.19
C GLY A 56 12.10 -2.12 -27.07
N PRO A 57 13.07 -1.24 -27.33
CA PRO A 57 13.49 -0.21 -26.37
C PRO A 57 12.29 0.62 -25.90
N GLY A 58 12.24 0.88 -24.59
CA GLY A 58 11.14 1.67 -24.00
C GLY A 58 9.81 0.94 -23.86
N VAL A 59 9.65 -0.26 -24.43
CA VAL A 59 8.42 -1.04 -24.31
C VAL A 59 8.50 -1.98 -23.11
N VAL A 60 7.46 -1.97 -22.28
CA VAL A 60 7.28 -2.92 -21.18
C VAL A 60 6.24 -3.96 -21.60
N THR A 61 6.53 -5.23 -21.34
CA THR A 61 5.57 -6.33 -21.55
C THR A 61 5.16 -6.92 -20.21
N ILE A 62 3.86 -7.05 -19.98
CA ILE A 62 3.33 -7.81 -18.83
C ILE A 62 2.54 -8.99 -19.39
N SER A 63 2.92 -10.21 -19.00
CA SER A 63 2.32 -11.43 -19.51
C SER A 63 1.88 -12.36 -18.39
N GLY A 64 0.84 -13.17 -18.66
CA GLY A 64 0.44 -14.21 -17.74
C GLY A 64 -0.88 -14.87 -18.11
N PRO A 65 -1.29 -15.92 -17.36
CA PRO A 65 -2.53 -16.64 -17.62
C PRO A 65 -3.76 -15.75 -17.47
N ALA A 66 -4.78 -15.95 -18.31
CA ALA A 66 -6.05 -15.23 -18.24
C ALA A 66 -6.68 -15.30 -16.84
N ALA A 67 -6.60 -16.45 -16.17
CA ALA A 67 -7.14 -16.65 -14.83
C ALA A 67 -6.48 -15.77 -13.74
N ILE A 68 -5.23 -15.32 -13.94
CA ILE A 68 -4.57 -14.38 -13.03
C ILE A 68 -4.99 -12.95 -13.36
N TRP A 69 -5.04 -12.61 -14.65
CA TRP A 69 -5.52 -11.31 -15.11
C TRP A 69 -6.98 -11.04 -14.74
N ASP A 70 -7.84 -12.06 -14.73
CA ASP A 70 -9.23 -11.92 -14.27
C ASP A 70 -9.31 -11.47 -12.81
N LYS A 71 -8.37 -11.94 -11.97
CA LYS A 71 -8.27 -11.51 -10.57
C LYS A 71 -7.70 -10.10 -10.46
N VAL A 72 -6.66 -9.76 -11.23
CA VAL A 72 -6.06 -8.40 -11.26
C VAL A 72 -7.08 -7.35 -11.71
N ARG A 73 -7.96 -7.71 -12.66
CA ARG A 73 -9.01 -6.83 -13.22
C ARG A 73 -10.31 -6.84 -12.43
N SER A 74 -10.43 -7.69 -11.42
CA SER A 74 -11.63 -7.75 -10.58
C SER A 74 -11.79 -6.45 -9.79
N ASP A 75 -13.04 -6.15 -9.39
CA ASP A 75 -13.38 -4.98 -8.58
C ASP A 75 -12.59 -4.93 -7.26
N ASN A 76 -12.44 -6.09 -6.61
CA ASN A 76 -11.65 -6.25 -5.39
C ASN A 76 -10.58 -7.33 -5.59
N PRO A 77 -9.42 -6.98 -6.18
CA PRO A 77 -8.36 -7.93 -6.44
C PRO A 77 -7.88 -8.62 -5.15
N PRO A 78 -7.65 -9.95 -5.16
CA PRO A 78 -7.04 -10.65 -4.04
C PRO A 78 -5.70 -10.05 -3.64
N ARG A 79 -5.24 -10.35 -2.41
CA ARG A 79 -3.89 -9.99 -1.93
C ARG A 79 -2.85 -10.37 -2.99
N PHE A 80 -1.88 -9.48 -3.20
CA PHE A 80 -0.80 -9.58 -4.20
C PHE A 80 -1.21 -9.36 -5.65
N LEU A 81 -2.50 -9.21 -5.96
CA LEU A 81 -3.01 -8.94 -7.31
C LEU A 81 -3.64 -7.55 -7.45
N ASN A 82 -3.62 -6.77 -6.37
CA ASN A 82 -4.06 -5.37 -6.33
C ASN A 82 -2.98 -4.38 -6.81
N ASP A 83 -1.72 -4.81 -6.88
CA ASP A 83 -0.55 -4.01 -7.32
C ASP A 83 0.21 -4.78 -8.40
N ILE A 84 0.53 -4.14 -9.52
CA ILE A 84 1.13 -4.79 -10.68
C ILE A 84 2.58 -5.22 -10.46
N ASN A 85 3.33 -4.50 -9.63
CA ASN A 85 4.69 -4.85 -9.28
C ASN A 85 4.74 -6.09 -8.37
N ILE A 86 3.80 -6.19 -7.43
CA ILE A 86 3.65 -7.41 -6.64
C ILE A 86 3.08 -8.56 -7.49
N ALA A 87 2.13 -8.28 -8.40
CA ALA A 87 1.56 -9.31 -9.26
C ALA A 87 2.61 -9.94 -10.19
N THR A 88 3.53 -9.14 -10.72
CA THR A 88 4.66 -9.60 -11.55
C THR A 88 5.82 -10.19 -10.76
N GLY A 89 5.97 -9.83 -9.48
CA GLY A 89 7.02 -10.38 -8.61
C GLY A 89 6.63 -11.67 -7.88
N LYS A 90 5.37 -11.80 -7.48
CA LYS A 90 4.87 -12.90 -6.62
C LYS A 90 3.46 -13.39 -6.96
N GLY A 91 2.70 -12.65 -7.77
CA GLY A 91 1.30 -12.95 -8.09
C GLY A 91 1.08 -13.83 -9.32
N GLY A 92 2.14 -14.32 -9.97
CA GLY A 92 2.04 -15.21 -11.12
C GLY A 92 1.88 -14.53 -12.48
N LEU A 93 2.04 -13.19 -12.54
CA LEU A 93 2.34 -12.50 -13.80
C LEU A 93 3.85 -12.43 -14.01
N SER A 94 4.27 -12.14 -15.23
CA SER A 94 5.65 -11.94 -15.64
C SER A 94 5.83 -10.55 -16.25
N ARG A 95 7.04 -9.99 -16.08
CA ARG A 95 7.43 -8.71 -16.67
C ARG A 95 8.61 -8.91 -17.62
N GLY A 96 8.48 -8.42 -18.84
CA GLY A 96 9.54 -8.23 -19.83
C GLY A 96 9.81 -6.74 -20.11
N GLY A 97 10.93 -6.46 -20.78
CA GLY A 97 11.40 -5.10 -21.05
C GLY A 97 12.51 -4.64 -20.11
N ASP A 98 12.97 -3.41 -20.30
CA ASP A 98 14.08 -2.85 -19.54
C ASP A 98 13.69 -2.54 -18.07
N ARG A 99 14.62 -2.83 -17.15
CA ARG A 99 14.38 -2.66 -15.70
C ARG A 99 14.27 -1.20 -15.30
N LEU A 100 15.05 -0.30 -15.90
CA LEU A 100 14.99 1.13 -15.59
C LEU A 100 13.69 1.73 -16.11
N ILE A 101 13.29 1.41 -17.35
CA ILE A 101 12.02 1.83 -17.93
C ILE A 101 10.84 1.38 -17.04
N TRP A 102 10.86 0.13 -16.56
CA TRP A 102 9.85 -0.34 -15.61
C TRP A 102 9.72 0.57 -14.39
N TRP A 103 10.83 0.94 -13.75
CA TRP A 103 10.78 1.76 -12.53
C TRP A 103 10.45 3.22 -12.81
N GLN A 104 10.90 3.77 -13.94
CA GLN A 104 10.57 5.13 -14.36
C GLN A 104 9.08 5.30 -14.63
N TYR A 105 8.45 4.29 -15.25
CA TYR A 105 7.05 4.35 -15.67
C TYR A 105 6.12 3.45 -14.86
N LEU A 106 6.57 2.90 -13.73
CA LEU A 106 5.73 2.06 -12.86
C LEU A 106 4.41 2.75 -12.49
N PRO A 107 4.36 4.06 -12.16
CA PRO A 107 3.09 4.72 -11.88
C PRO A 107 2.12 4.70 -13.07
N ALA A 108 2.61 4.93 -14.30
CA ALA A 108 1.79 4.86 -15.51
C ALA A 108 1.30 3.42 -15.76
N ILE A 109 2.19 2.44 -15.61
CA ILE A 109 1.91 1.01 -15.78
C ILE A 109 0.90 0.50 -14.74
N GLN A 110 0.98 0.96 -13.49
CA GLN A 110 0.00 0.66 -12.47
C GLN A 110 -1.35 1.32 -12.82
N ARG A 111 -1.34 2.59 -13.23
CA ARG A 111 -2.57 3.33 -13.54
C ARG A 111 -3.35 2.74 -14.71
N ILE A 112 -2.68 2.33 -15.78
CA ILE A 112 -3.34 1.68 -16.91
C ILE A 112 -3.97 0.34 -16.50
N VAL A 113 -3.35 -0.44 -15.62
CA VAL A 113 -3.93 -1.68 -15.06
C VAL A 113 -5.15 -1.37 -14.18
N GLU A 114 -5.14 -0.28 -13.42
CA GLU A 114 -6.31 0.17 -12.66
C GLU A 114 -7.46 0.60 -13.57
N LEU A 115 -7.16 1.32 -14.65
CA LEU A 115 -8.15 1.72 -15.66
C LEU A 115 -8.76 0.52 -16.40
N MET A 116 -8.12 -0.66 -16.36
CA MET A 116 -8.71 -1.92 -16.87
C MET A 116 -9.73 -2.54 -15.91
N ARG A 117 -9.75 -2.15 -14.63
CA ARG A 117 -10.69 -2.68 -13.65
C ARG A 117 -12.09 -2.20 -13.96
N VAL A 118 -13.06 -3.08 -13.80
CA VAL A 118 -14.48 -2.73 -13.81
C VAL A 118 -14.89 -2.67 -12.36
N SER A 119 -14.92 -1.46 -11.79
CA SER A 119 -15.37 -1.30 -10.41
C SER A 119 -16.88 -1.48 -10.31
N GLY A 120 -17.31 -2.22 -9.29
CA GLY A 120 -18.69 -2.31 -8.89
C GLY A 120 -19.18 -1.00 -8.28
N PRO A 121 -20.47 -0.88 -7.97
CA PRO A 121 -20.95 0.24 -7.17
C PRO A 121 -20.19 0.27 -5.85
N GLN A 122 -19.73 1.46 -5.46
CA GLN A 122 -19.05 1.64 -4.18
C GLN A 122 -20.02 1.24 -3.05
N VAL A 123 -19.67 0.20 -2.32
CA VAL A 123 -20.43 -0.21 -1.14
C VAL A 123 -19.94 0.63 0.02
N SER A 124 -20.80 1.52 0.53
CA SER A 124 -20.55 2.17 1.82
C SER A 124 -20.70 1.13 2.91
N ILE A 125 -19.60 0.79 3.58
CA ILE A 125 -19.64 0.01 4.82
C ILE A 125 -19.78 1.03 5.95
N GLU A 126 -20.86 0.95 6.72
CA GLU A 126 -20.91 1.64 8.00
C GLU A 126 -19.89 0.98 8.93
N VAL A 127 -18.87 1.74 9.30
CA VAL A 127 -17.89 1.32 10.31
C VAL A 127 -18.37 1.90 11.64
N SER A 128 -18.78 1.04 12.57
CA SER A 128 -18.98 1.45 13.97
C SER A 128 -17.66 1.38 14.71
N GLU A 129 -17.18 2.51 15.23
CA GLU A 129 -16.01 2.57 16.11
C GLU A 129 -16.48 2.73 17.57
N GLY A 130 -15.85 1.99 18.48
CA GLY A 130 -16.14 2.02 19.92
C GLY A 130 -17.39 1.25 20.36
N HIS A 131 -17.64 1.28 21.67
CA HIS A 131 -18.75 0.55 22.32
C HIS A 131 -20.01 1.42 22.53
N GLY A 132 -20.14 2.50 21.76
CA GLY A 132 -21.22 3.48 21.87
C GLY A 132 -20.91 4.67 22.79
N HIS A 133 -21.84 5.63 22.83
CA HIS A 133 -21.64 6.91 23.53
C HIS A 133 -21.39 6.73 25.04
N GLY A 134 -20.30 7.32 25.53
CA GLY A 134 -19.95 7.33 26.95
C GLY A 134 -19.22 6.07 27.45
N SER A 135 -18.81 5.18 26.53
CA SER A 135 -17.95 4.03 26.85
C SER A 135 -16.47 4.42 26.86
N PHE A 136 -15.66 3.61 27.55
CA PHE A 136 -14.20 3.66 27.44
C PHE A 136 -13.74 2.54 26.51
N ASP A 137 -12.68 2.82 25.75
CA ASP A 137 -11.94 1.77 25.06
C ASP A 137 -11.22 0.88 26.08
N SER A 138 -10.89 -0.34 25.66
CA SER A 138 -10.23 -1.38 26.44
C SER A 138 -8.81 -1.05 26.94
N PRO A 139 -7.92 -0.36 26.17
CA PRO A 139 -6.54 -0.20 26.60
C PRO A 139 -6.39 0.72 27.81
N VAL A 140 -5.52 0.31 28.73
CA VAL A 140 -5.15 1.11 29.90
C VAL A 140 -3.77 1.72 29.68
N GLY A 141 -3.72 3.04 29.60
CA GLY A 141 -2.48 3.81 29.43
C GLY A 141 -1.80 4.17 30.76
N ARG A 142 -0.49 3.99 30.84
CA ARG A 142 0.36 4.33 31.99
C ARG A 142 1.70 4.93 31.53
N TYR A 143 2.37 5.62 32.45
CA TYR A 143 3.77 6.02 32.25
C TYR A 143 4.68 5.07 33.02
N LEU A 144 5.61 4.45 32.31
CA LEU A 144 6.69 3.63 32.82
C LEU A 144 7.97 4.48 32.88
N ARG A 145 8.65 4.50 34.02
CA ARG A 145 9.97 5.14 34.13
C ARG A 145 11.05 4.08 33.99
N LEU A 146 11.96 4.27 33.03
CA LEU A 146 13.05 3.35 32.72
C LEU A 146 14.36 4.10 32.64
N ASN A 147 15.42 3.54 33.22
CA ASN A 147 16.77 4.02 32.98
C ASN A 147 17.29 3.38 31.69
N LEU A 148 17.52 4.19 30.66
CA LEU A 148 18.05 3.77 29.37
C LEU A 148 19.29 4.61 29.07
N ALA A 149 20.42 3.96 28.80
CA ALA A 149 21.70 4.62 28.49
C ALA A 149 22.17 5.66 29.55
N GLY A 150 21.78 5.48 30.82
CA GLY A 150 22.18 6.36 31.93
C GLY A 150 21.16 7.46 32.26
N ASP A 151 20.13 7.65 31.43
CA ASP A 151 19.08 8.65 31.66
C ASP A 151 17.74 8.01 32.00
N GLU A 152 17.00 8.65 32.91
CA GLU A 152 15.60 8.29 33.18
C GLU A 152 14.71 8.76 32.02
N HIS A 153 14.05 7.81 31.39
CA HIS A 153 13.06 8.02 30.36
C HIS A 153 11.65 7.77 30.92
N ARG A 154 10.73 8.68 30.61
CA ARG A 154 9.31 8.52 30.90
C ARG A 154 8.60 8.02 29.64
N ILE A 155 8.32 6.72 29.61
CA ILE A 155 7.74 6.01 28.48
C ILE A 155 6.24 5.86 28.68
N TYR A 156 5.43 6.32 27.74
CA TYR A 156 4.01 6.00 27.72
C TYR A 156 3.77 4.61 27.13
N VAL A 157 2.92 3.83 27.79
CA VAL A 157 2.58 2.45 27.43
C VAL A 157 1.08 2.27 27.58
N GLU A 158 0.45 1.63 26.61
CA GLU A 158 -0.93 1.15 26.64
C GLU A 158 -0.92 -0.38 26.60
N GLU A 159 -1.77 -1.00 27.42
CA GLU A 159 -1.96 -2.45 27.43
C GLU A 159 -3.44 -2.85 27.44
N SER A 160 -3.77 -3.96 26.78
CA SER A 160 -5.07 -4.62 26.84
C SER A 160 -4.90 -6.14 26.64
N GLY A 161 -5.90 -6.91 27.06
CA GLY A 161 -5.92 -8.36 26.90
C GLY A 161 -5.12 -9.14 27.94
N SER A 162 -4.98 -10.43 27.71
CA SER A 162 -4.34 -11.37 28.62
C SER A 162 -3.62 -12.49 27.86
N GLY A 163 -2.73 -13.24 28.53
CA GLY A 163 -1.97 -14.32 27.89
C GLY A 163 -0.56 -13.91 27.48
N ILE A 164 -0.10 -14.36 26.31
CA ILE A 164 1.30 -14.16 25.87
C ILE A 164 1.54 -12.66 25.60
N PRO A 165 2.57 -12.03 26.20
CA PRO A 165 2.88 -10.63 25.93
C PRO A 165 3.29 -10.42 24.47
N LEU A 166 2.63 -9.48 23.79
CA LEU A 166 2.98 -9.05 22.44
C LEU A 166 3.35 -7.56 22.45
N LEU A 167 4.63 -7.27 22.23
CA LEU A 167 5.12 -5.90 22.07
C LEU A 167 4.80 -5.38 20.68
N LEU A 168 4.09 -4.25 20.63
CA LEU A 168 3.62 -3.63 19.40
C LEU A 168 4.53 -2.46 19.02
N GLN A 169 5.51 -2.74 18.15
CA GLN A 169 6.49 -1.76 17.70
C GLN A 169 5.94 -0.86 16.59
N HIS A 170 5.87 0.45 16.82
CA HIS A 170 5.49 1.40 15.78
C HIS A 170 6.64 1.67 14.78
N THR A 171 6.27 2.15 13.59
CA THR A 171 7.23 2.61 12.57
C THR A 171 7.92 3.92 12.98
N ALA A 172 9.05 4.25 12.36
CA ALA A 172 9.74 5.53 12.58
C ALA A 172 8.79 6.73 12.34
N GLY A 173 8.87 7.75 13.20
CA GLY A 173 8.01 8.93 13.12
C GLY A 173 6.55 8.69 13.54
N SER A 174 6.25 7.57 14.18
CA SER A 174 4.91 7.21 14.65
C SER A 174 4.89 6.89 16.15
N HIS A 175 3.77 6.43 16.67
CA HIS A 175 3.60 6.09 18.09
C HIS A 175 2.48 5.05 18.28
N GLY A 176 2.22 4.64 19.53
CA GLY A 176 1.36 3.50 19.89
C GLY A 176 -0.09 3.55 19.38
N VAL A 177 -0.60 4.73 18.99
CA VAL A 177 -1.98 4.90 18.47
C VAL A 177 -2.27 4.06 17.22
N GLN A 178 -1.24 3.66 16.49
CA GLN A 178 -1.37 2.76 15.33
C GLN A 178 -2.06 1.45 15.70
N TRP A 179 -2.00 1.05 16.96
CA TRP A 179 -2.49 -0.24 17.45
C TRP A 179 -3.87 -0.19 18.10
N ARG A 180 -4.52 0.98 18.17
CA ARG A 180 -5.79 1.17 18.91
C ARG A 180 -6.87 0.13 18.58
N HIS A 181 -6.99 -0.25 17.32
CA HIS A 181 -7.99 -1.22 16.86
C HIS A 181 -7.67 -2.65 17.27
N LEU A 182 -6.39 -3.00 17.43
CA LEU A 182 -6.02 -4.34 17.90
C LEU A 182 -6.35 -4.52 19.38
N PHE A 183 -6.29 -3.44 20.17
CA PHE A 183 -6.70 -3.48 21.58
C PHE A 183 -8.21 -3.77 21.76
N GLU A 184 -9.02 -3.50 20.73
CA GLU A 184 -10.46 -3.77 20.68
C GLU A 184 -10.83 -5.05 19.93
N SER A 185 -9.87 -5.94 19.65
CA SER A 185 -10.12 -7.21 18.94
C SER A 185 -10.04 -8.39 19.92
N PRO A 186 -11.18 -8.93 20.43
CA PRO A 186 -11.21 -10.07 21.36
C PRO A 186 -10.51 -11.31 20.81
N GLU A 187 -10.59 -11.52 19.49
CA GLU A 187 -9.90 -12.61 18.78
C GLU A 187 -8.38 -12.60 19.05
N ILE A 188 -7.81 -11.41 19.29
CA ILE A 188 -6.42 -11.21 19.66
C ILE A 188 -6.27 -11.10 21.18
N THR A 189 -7.03 -10.23 21.85
CA THR A 189 -6.82 -9.88 23.27
C THR A 189 -7.22 -10.98 24.26
N ASP A 190 -8.04 -11.96 23.84
CA ASP A 190 -8.34 -13.16 24.63
C ASP A 190 -7.13 -14.12 24.70
N ASN A 191 -6.17 -13.99 23.79
CA ASN A 191 -5.01 -14.87 23.66
C ASN A 191 -3.67 -14.17 23.97
N PHE A 192 -3.60 -12.86 23.73
CA PHE A 192 -2.40 -12.05 23.86
C PHE A 192 -2.62 -10.82 24.75
N ARG A 193 -1.65 -10.56 25.64
CA ARG A 193 -1.54 -9.27 26.31
C ARG A 193 -0.79 -8.32 25.39
N LEU A 194 -1.52 -7.44 24.73
CA LEU A 194 -0.97 -6.45 23.84
C LEU A 194 -0.33 -5.32 24.65
N ILE A 195 0.86 -4.89 24.25
CA ILE A 195 1.61 -3.82 24.90
C ILE A 195 2.15 -2.90 23.79
N ALA A 196 1.49 -1.76 23.59
CA ALA A 196 1.99 -0.71 22.71
C ALA A 196 2.70 0.33 23.56
N TYR A 197 3.90 0.73 23.12
CA TYR A 197 4.67 1.74 23.82
C TYR A 197 5.13 2.79 22.82
N ASP A 198 5.26 4.02 23.30
CA ASP A 198 5.83 5.11 22.54
C ASP A 198 7.34 5.12 22.78
N LEU A 199 8.16 4.99 21.74
CA LEU A 199 9.61 5.16 21.87
C LEU A 199 9.94 6.54 22.49
N PRO A 200 11.12 6.70 23.14
CA PRO A 200 11.62 8.02 23.47
C PRO A 200 11.45 8.99 22.30
N PHE A 201 11.06 10.24 22.60
CA PHE A 201 10.83 11.30 21.62
C PHE A 201 9.59 11.12 20.71
N HIS A 202 8.73 10.13 20.98
CA HIS A 202 7.52 9.88 20.19
C HIS A 202 6.24 9.97 21.03
N GLY A 203 5.13 10.34 20.41
CA GLY A 203 3.80 10.34 21.02
C GLY A 203 3.76 11.06 22.37
N LYS A 204 3.36 10.33 23.43
CA LYS A 204 3.30 10.83 24.82
C LYS A 204 4.60 10.57 25.60
N SER A 205 5.58 9.88 25.01
CA SER A 205 6.95 9.69 25.54
C SER A 205 7.85 10.88 25.19
N VAL A 206 7.70 11.96 25.96
CA VAL A 206 8.52 13.16 25.80
C VAL A 206 10.02 12.85 26.02
N PRO A 207 10.93 13.68 25.46
CA PRO A 207 12.37 13.55 25.69
C PRO A 207 12.76 13.47 27.18
N PRO A 208 13.88 12.78 27.52
CA PRO A 208 14.37 12.73 28.89
C PRO A 208 14.70 14.14 29.39
N VAL A 209 14.38 14.41 30.66
CA VAL A 209 14.61 15.73 31.29
C VAL A 209 15.99 15.86 31.94
N GLY A 210 16.74 14.76 32.04
CA GLY A 210 18.05 14.71 32.71
C GLY A 210 19.20 15.29 31.89
N ARG A 211 18.98 15.61 30.61
CA ARG A 211 19.98 16.17 29.70
C ARG A 211 19.37 17.18 28.73
N ASP A 212 20.22 18.08 28.25
CA ASP A 212 19.88 19.07 27.22
C ASP A 212 19.88 18.41 25.84
N TRP A 213 18.94 17.48 25.61
CA TRP A 213 18.86 16.66 24.39
C TRP A 213 18.81 17.48 23.09
N TRP A 214 18.34 18.73 23.13
CA TRP A 214 18.28 19.64 21.98
C TRP A 214 19.63 20.25 21.59
N ALA A 215 20.65 20.09 22.44
CA ALA A 215 22.01 20.57 22.21
C ALA A 215 22.96 19.46 21.70
N GLU A 216 22.45 18.23 21.57
CA GLU A 216 23.20 17.05 21.15
C GLU A 216 22.82 16.66 19.71
N GLU A 217 23.75 16.06 18.98
CA GLU A 217 23.48 15.47 17.67
C GLU A 217 22.67 14.17 17.85
N TYR A 218 21.62 13.99 17.02
CA TYR A 218 20.68 12.87 17.11
C TYR A 218 21.25 11.57 16.55
#